data_AF-A0A1S3ZQ56-F1
#
_entry.id   AF-A0A1S3ZQ56-F1
#
_cell.length_a   1.000
_cell.length_b   1.000
_cell.length_c   1.000
_cell.angle_alpha   90.00
_cell.angle_beta   90.00
_cell.angle_gamma   90.00
#
_symmetry.space_group_name_H-M   'P 1'
#
loop_
_entity.id
_entity.type
_entity.pdbx_description
1 polymer ?
#
loop_
_entity_poly.entity_id
_entity_poly.type
_entity_poly.pdbx_seq_one_letter_code
_entity_poly.pdbx_strand_id
1 'polypeptide(L)'
;MRKDPRTCDPWPSPPFSLLRSFTRTCEYAHAISPPQAVDAHDNGINRYDTDQNPKYVINTQLPSRVSRFNLDWNDSDQSPQKENQGFERAMKLAGSEFLESIHYHAKSWLPARSIVKDALLKRKGVDPSGEIVILARTCPWKSHLYELEEELKIDSTLKYVLFQDQRSKDWDVQAVAIAPSVFK
;
A
#
# COMPACT_ATOMS: atom_id res chain seq x y z
N MET A 1 20.71 -43.13 -6.12
CA MET A 1 20.19 -42.33 -7.25
C MET A 1 20.03 -40.89 -6.78
N ARG A 2 20.85 -39.95 -7.25
CA ARG A 2 20.73 -38.51 -6.94
C ARG A 2 19.82 -37.87 -8.01
N LYS A 3 18.79 -37.13 -7.61
CA LYS A 3 17.91 -36.40 -8.53
C LYS A 3 18.63 -35.14 -9.07
N ASP A 4 18.43 -34.85 -10.35
CA ASP A 4 18.97 -33.67 -11.07
C ASP A 4 18.35 -32.38 -10.49
N PRO A 5 19.15 -31.37 -10.11
CA PRO A 5 18.67 -30.12 -9.53
C PRO A 5 18.02 -29.13 -10.52
N ARG A 6 17.83 -29.50 -11.80
CA ARG A 6 17.34 -28.58 -12.85
C ARG A 6 15.85 -28.69 -13.21
N THR A 7 15.06 -29.48 -12.48
CA THR A 7 13.60 -29.49 -12.65
C THR A 7 12.95 -28.75 -11.49
N CYS A 8 12.71 -27.44 -11.66
CA CYS A 8 11.75 -26.73 -10.84
C CYS A 8 10.36 -27.04 -11.38
N ASP A 9 9.56 -27.80 -10.64
CA ASP A 9 8.12 -27.89 -10.91
C ASP A 9 7.52 -26.48 -10.82
N PRO A 10 6.62 -26.09 -11.73
CA PRO A 10 5.98 -24.78 -11.66
C PRO A 10 5.19 -24.65 -10.36
N TRP A 11 5.42 -23.56 -9.64
CA TRP A 11 4.68 -23.25 -8.42
C TRP A 11 3.18 -23.20 -8.73
N PRO A 12 2.32 -23.90 -7.97
CA PRO A 12 0.89 -23.79 -8.15
C PRO A 12 0.48 -22.34 -7.91
N SER A 13 -0.31 -21.78 -8.84
CA SER A 13 -0.90 -20.45 -8.70
C SER A 13 -1.62 -20.38 -7.33
N PRO A 14 -1.27 -19.42 -6.45
CA PRO A 14 -1.94 -19.31 -5.17
C PRO A 14 -3.43 -19.00 -5.41
N PRO A 15 -4.35 -19.55 -4.59
CA PRO A 15 -5.74 -19.15 -4.64
C PRO A 15 -5.85 -17.63 -4.40
N PHE A 16 -6.72 -16.96 -5.15
CA PHE A 16 -6.97 -15.51 -5.08
C PHE A 16 -7.24 -14.97 -3.65
N SER A 17 -7.57 -15.84 -2.69
CA SER A 17 -7.75 -15.50 -1.28
C SER A 17 -6.47 -15.04 -0.58
N LEU A 18 -5.27 -15.47 -1.00
CA LEU A 18 -4.01 -15.13 -0.32
C LEU A 18 -3.52 -13.70 -0.59
N LEU A 19 -3.92 -13.08 -1.70
CA LEU A 19 -3.55 -11.69 -2.02
C LEU A 19 -4.15 -10.69 -1.01
N ARG A 20 -5.29 -11.02 -0.40
CA ARG A 20 -5.98 -10.16 0.58
C ARG A 20 -5.39 -10.25 1.98
N SER A 21 -4.78 -11.37 2.33
CA SER A 21 -4.10 -11.52 3.63
C SER A 21 -2.80 -10.71 3.69
N PHE A 22 -2.14 -10.50 2.54
CA PHE A 22 -0.89 -9.74 2.48
C PHE A 22 -1.10 -8.22 2.60
N THR A 23 -2.27 -7.70 2.20
CA THR A 23 -2.61 -6.27 2.35
C THR A 23 -3.10 -5.91 3.75
N ARG A 24 -3.35 -6.89 4.64
CA ARG A 24 -3.91 -6.64 5.98
C ARG A 24 -2.90 -6.07 6.99
N THR A 25 -1.59 -6.14 6.72
CA THR A 25 -0.53 -5.72 7.66
C THR A 25 0.31 -4.51 7.22
N CYS A 26 0.14 -3.96 6.02
CA CYS A 26 1.07 -2.96 5.46
C CYS A 26 0.57 -1.51 5.44
N GLU A 27 -0.49 -1.17 6.17
CA GLU A 27 -1.15 0.14 6.09
C GLU A 27 -0.88 1.05 7.32
N TYR A 28 0.29 0.91 7.96
CA TYR A 28 0.57 1.56 9.26
C TYR A 28 1.92 2.28 9.38
N ALA A 29 2.68 2.42 8.30
CA ALA A 29 3.64 3.51 8.21
C ALA A 29 2.89 4.72 7.63
N HIS A 30 3.32 5.95 7.90
CA HIS A 30 3.02 7.09 7.01
C HIS A 30 3.34 6.61 5.59
N ALA A 31 2.32 6.17 4.86
CA ALA A 31 2.49 5.65 3.52
C ALA A 31 2.75 6.89 2.69
N ILE A 32 4.05 7.21 2.57
CA ILE A 32 4.55 8.25 1.71
C ILE A 32 3.88 8.00 0.36
N SER A 33 3.13 8.99 -0.13
CA SER A 33 2.47 8.84 -1.42
C SER A 33 3.52 8.43 -2.46
N PRO A 34 3.18 7.59 -3.45
CA PRO A 34 4.17 7.09 -4.40
C PRO A 34 5.09 8.19 -5.01
N PRO A 35 4.61 9.41 -5.33
CA PRO A 35 5.48 10.52 -5.72
C PRO A 35 6.50 10.92 -4.64
N GLN A 36 6.05 11.11 -3.40
CA GLN A 36 6.93 11.45 -2.28
C GLN A 36 7.92 10.31 -1.97
N ALA A 37 7.56 9.05 -2.25
CA ALA A 37 8.42 7.89 -1.97
C ALA A 37 9.56 7.80 -2.99
N VAL A 38 9.30 8.20 -4.23
CA VAL A 38 10.32 8.36 -5.27
C VAL A 38 11.26 9.52 -4.89
N ASP A 39 10.70 10.68 -4.52
CA ASP A 39 11.48 11.84 -4.09
C ASP A 39 12.38 11.51 -2.87
N ALA A 40 11.84 10.80 -1.88
CA ALA A 40 12.58 10.38 -0.70
C ALA A 40 13.77 9.44 -1.00
N HIS A 41 13.78 8.78 -2.16
CA HIS A 41 14.91 7.96 -2.59
C HIS A 41 16.01 8.80 -3.28
N ASP A 42 15.68 10.00 -3.75
CA ASP A 42 16.57 10.83 -4.58
C ASP A 42 16.88 12.21 -3.95
N ASN A 43 16.40 12.47 -2.73
CA ASN A 43 16.62 13.74 -2.03
C ASN A 43 17.94 13.82 -1.26
N GLY A 44 18.75 12.76 -1.25
CA GLY A 44 20.04 12.71 -0.55
C GLY A 44 19.95 12.68 0.97
N ILE A 45 18.76 12.51 1.55
CA ILE A 45 18.54 12.44 3.00
C ILE A 45 18.51 10.98 3.45
N ASN A 46 19.19 10.67 4.55
CA ASN A 46 19.16 9.34 5.14
C ASN A 46 17.74 8.96 5.58
N ARG A 47 17.36 7.71 5.27
CA ARG A 47 16.06 7.15 5.63
C ARG A 47 15.81 7.10 7.15
N TYR A 48 16.88 7.02 7.93
CA TYR A 48 16.81 6.92 9.39
C TYR A 48 17.66 8.01 10.02
N ASP A 49 17.18 8.55 11.15
CA ASP A 49 17.90 9.51 11.98
C ASP A 49 18.89 8.77 12.91
N THR A 50 19.83 8.05 12.30
CA THR A 50 20.87 7.31 12.99
C THR A 50 22.07 7.10 12.08
N ASP A 51 23.27 7.13 12.65
CA ASP A 51 24.52 6.81 11.96
C ASP A 51 24.75 5.29 11.83
N GLN A 52 23.85 4.46 12.37
CA GLN A 52 23.97 3.01 12.29
C GLN A 52 23.59 2.51 10.89
N ASN A 53 24.42 1.62 10.35
CA ASN A 53 24.10 0.95 9.10
C ASN A 53 22.84 0.09 9.24
N PRO A 54 21.96 0.06 8.22
CA PRO A 54 20.76 -0.76 8.25
C PRO A 54 21.15 -2.25 8.28
N LYS A 55 20.44 -3.03 9.10
CA LYS A 55 20.66 -4.49 9.21
C LYS A 55 20.39 -5.25 7.90
N TYR A 56 19.55 -4.69 7.04
CA TYR A 56 19.24 -5.21 5.71
C TYR A 56 18.84 -4.08 4.77
N VAL A 57 19.00 -4.31 3.46
CA VAL A 57 18.61 -3.38 2.40
C VAL A 57 17.47 -4.01 1.58
N ILE A 58 16.40 -3.24 1.35
CA ILE A 58 15.28 -3.66 0.50
C ILE A 58 15.58 -3.25 -0.93
N ASN A 59 15.82 -4.21 -1.82
CA ASN A 59 16.18 -4.02 -3.22
C ASN A 59 15.03 -4.35 -4.20
N THR A 60 13.79 -4.36 -3.69
CA THR A 60 12.57 -4.65 -4.45
C THR A 60 11.78 -3.39 -4.81
N GLN A 61 12.27 -2.22 -4.43
CA GLN A 61 11.63 -0.92 -4.68
C GLN A 61 11.76 -0.51 -6.17
N LEU A 62 10.97 0.48 -6.58
CA LEU A 62 10.95 0.96 -7.96
C LEU A 62 12.35 1.33 -8.50
N PRO A 63 13.20 2.11 -7.78
CA PRO A 63 14.54 2.46 -8.26
C PRO A 63 15.42 1.22 -8.49
N SER A 64 15.39 0.26 -7.56
CA SER A 64 16.11 -1.00 -7.70
C SER A 64 15.63 -1.84 -8.88
N ARG A 65 14.33 -1.77 -9.23
CA ARG A 65 13.76 -2.48 -10.38
C ARG A 65 14.04 -1.78 -11.70
N VAL A 66 14.01 -0.45 -11.72
CA VAL A 66 14.45 0.38 -12.85
C VAL A 66 15.91 0.11 -13.17
N SER A 67 16.78 0.07 -12.14
CA SER A 67 18.21 -0.20 -12.32
C SER A 67 18.52 -1.57 -12.94
N ARG A 68 17.61 -2.56 -12.85
CA ARG A 68 17.79 -3.87 -13.49
C ARG A 68 17.67 -3.83 -15.02
N PHE A 69 17.24 -2.70 -15.58
CA PHE A 69 17.21 -2.50 -17.03
C PHE A 69 18.47 -1.83 -17.58
N ASN A 70 19.40 -1.40 -16.70
CA ASN A 70 20.71 -0.96 -17.12
C ASN A 70 21.50 -2.15 -17.70
N LEU A 71 22.48 -1.84 -18.55
CA LEU A 71 23.39 -2.85 -19.07
C LEU A 71 24.27 -3.38 -17.96
N ASP A 72 24.52 -4.68 -17.98
CA ASP A 72 25.51 -5.27 -17.09
C ASP A 72 26.90 -4.85 -17.58
N TRP A 73 27.85 -4.67 -16.65
CA TRP A 73 29.21 -4.23 -16.98
C TRP A 73 29.94 -5.19 -17.95
N ASN A 74 29.51 -6.44 -18.00
CA ASN A 74 30.07 -7.51 -18.82
C ASN A 74 29.20 -7.85 -20.06
N ASP A 75 28.17 -7.05 -20.35
CA ASP A 75 27.43 -7.19 -21.61
C ASP A 75 28.38 -6.95 -22.79
N SER A 76 28.35 -7.86 -23.76
CA SER A 76 29.17 -7.77 -24.98
C SER A 76 28.73 -6.62 -25.90
N ASP A 77 27.50 -6.15 -25.74
CA ASP A 77 26.89 -5.07 -26.50
C ASP A 77 26.57 -3.89 -25.56
N GLN A 78 27.49 -2.93 -25.50
CA GLN A 78 27.37 -1.67 -24.75
C GLN A 78 26.92 -0.51 -25.66
N SER A 79 26.18 -0.81 -26.74
CA SER A 79 25.78 0.20 -27.71
C SER A 79 24.70 1.15 -27.16
N PRO A 80 24.66 2.42 -27.62
CA PRO A 80 23.58 3.34 -27.27
C PRO A 80 22.19 2.81 -27.62
N GLN A 81 22.08 2.00 -28.67
CA GLN A 81 20.83 1.37 -29.08
C GLN A 81 20.34 0.37 -28.01
N LYS A 82 21.25 -0.43 -27.46
CA LYS A 82 20.93 -1.40 -26.40
C LYS A 82 20.56 -0.69 -25.09
N GLU A 83 21.29 0.37 -24.75
CA GLU A 83 20.98 1.23 -23.60
C GLU A 83 19.58 1.86 -23.72
N ASN A 84 19.25 2.41 -24.90
CA ASN A 84 17.94 3.01 -25.14
C ASN A 84 16.79 1.99 -25.01
N GLN A 85 16.99 0.73 -25.43
CA GLN A 85 16.01 -0.34 -25.19
C GLN A 85 15.82 -0.64 -23.70
N GLY A 86 16.89 -0.58 -22.91
CA GLY A 86 16.83 -0.66 -21.44
C GLY A 86 16.01 0.48 -20.86
N PHE A 87 16.32 1.71 -21.28
CA PHE A 87 15.61 2.92 -20.87
C PHE A 87 14.11 2.88 -21.20
N GLU A 88 13.72 2.46 -22.40
CA GLU A 88 12.31 2.31 -22.79
C GLU A 88 11.55 1.32 -21.89
N ARG A 89 12.18 0.20 -21.52
CA ARG A 89 11.60 -0.76 -20.58
C ARG A 89 11.45 -0.19 -19.18
N ALA A 90 12.47 0.55 -18.71
CA ALA A 90 12.42 1.25 -17.43
C ALA A 90 11.29 2.29 -17.39
N MET A 91 11.15 3.12 -18.44
CA MET A 91 10.07 4.09 -18.57
C MET A 91 8.70 3.43 -18.53
N LYS A 92 8.53 2.32 -19.27
CA LYS A 92 7.28 1.57 -19.27
C LYS A 92 6.93 1.04 -17.87
N LEU A 93 7.92 0.52 -17.14
CA LEU A 93 7.72 0.04 -15.78
C LEU A 93 7.28 1.19 -14.86
N ALA A 94 8.07 2.27 -14.77
CA ALA A 94 7.78 3.40 -13.90
C ALA A 94 6.42 4.05 -14.25
N GLY A 95 6.14 4.21 -15.56
CA GLY A 95 4.87 4.73 -16.04
C GLY A 95 3.67 3.87 -15.65
N SER A 96 3.80 2.54 -15.70
CA SER A 96 2.72 1.64 -15.29
C SER A 96 2.41 1.74 -13.79
N GLU A 97 3.42 1.80 -12.93
CA GLU A 97 3.22 1.95 -11.48
C GLU A 97 2.60 3.30 -11.11
N PHE A 98 3.01 4.36 -11.80
CA PHE A 98 2.42 5.68 -11.63
C PHE A 98 0.93 5.68 -12.00
N LEU A 99 0.58 5.09 -13.14
CA LEU A 99 -0.82 5.00 -13.59
C LEU A 99 -1.66 4.12 -12.65
N GLU A 100 -1.12 3.01 -12.16
CA GLU A 100 -1.78 2.16 -11.15
C GLU A 100 -2.07 2.94 -9.87
N SER A 101 -1.12 3.75 -9.40
CA SER A 101 -1.33 4.63 -8.26
C SER A 101 -2.46 5.63 -8.52
N ILE A 102 -2.45 6.34 -9.66
CA ILE A 102 -3.53 7.28 -10.01
C ILE A 102 -4.88 6.56 -10.03
N HIS A 103 -4.94 5.40 -10.67
CA HIS A 103 -6.17 4.61 -10.74
C HIS A 103 -6.67 4.20 -9.37
N TYR A 104 -5.79 3.75 -8.47
CA TYR A 104 -6.15 3.45 -7.09
C TYR A 104 -6.73 4.68 -6.38
N HIS A 105 -6.03 5.81 -6.45
CA HIS A 105 -6.47 7.02 -5.75
C HIS A 105 -7.80 7.55 -6.29
N ALA A 106 -7.96 7.60 -7.62
CA ALA A 106 -9.16 8.14 -8.26
C ALA A 106 -10.37 7.20 -8.16
N LYS A 107 -10.18 5.89 -8.33
CA LYS A 107 -11.28 4.92 -8.46
C LYS A 107 -11.58 4.14 -7.18
N SER A 108 -10.67 4.11 -6.21
CA SER A 108 -10.84 3.36 -4.96
C SER A 108 -10.75 4.25 -3.72
N TRP A 109 -9.64 4.96 -3.54
CA TRP A 109 -9.40 5.74 -2.34
C TRP A 109 -10.32 6.96 -2.22
N LEU A 110 -10.38 7.83 -3.23
CA LEU A 110 -11.15 9.06 -3.17
C LEU A 110 -12.66 8.83 -3.00
N PRO A 111 -13.30 7.88 -3.73
CA PRO A 111 -14.72 7.56 -3.51
C PRO A 111 -15.04 7.02 -2.12
N ALA A 112 -14.05 6.46 -1.40
CA ALA A 112 -14.26 5.96 -0.05
C ALA A 112 -14.58 7.07 0.95
N ARG A 113 -14.12 8.31 0.70
CA ARG A 113 -14.31 9.45 1.62
C ARG A 113 -15.78 9.68 1.95
N SER A 114 -16.66 9.66 0.96
CA SER A 114 -18.10 9.88 1.18
C SER A 114 -18.73 8.79 2.02
N ILE A 115 -18.33 7.53 1.82
CA ILE A 115 -18.80 6.38 2.60
C ILE A 115 -18.40 6.53 4.07
N VAL A 116 -17.15 6.91 4.33
CA VAL A 116 -16.64 7.11 5.70
C VAL A 116 -17.34 8.31 6.36
N LYS A 117 -17.49 9.43 5.63
CA LYS A 117 -18.18 10.63 6.13
C LYS A 117 -19.63 10.33 6.50
N ASP A 118 -20.36 9.65 5.63
CA ASP A 118 -21.76 9.28 5.90
C ASP A 118 -21.89 8.37 7.11
N ALA A 119 -20.97 7.41 7.26
CA ALA A 119 -20.96 6.50 8.39
C ALA A 119 -20.65 7.23 9.70
N LEU A 120 -19.68 8.15 9.69
CA LEU A 120 -19.35 9.00 10.84
C LEU A 120 -20.54 9.86 11.29
N LEU A 121 -21.27 10.48 10.36
CA LEU A 121 -22.42 11.31 10.68
C LEU A 121 -23.58 10.49 11.29
N LYS A 122 -23.74 9.23 10.87
CA LYS A 122 -24.82 8.34 11.33
C LYS A 122 -24.45 7.50 12.55
N ARG A 123 -23.18 7.51 13.00
CA ARG A 123 -22.66 6.58 14.02
C ARG A 123 -23.44 6.58 15.33
N LYS A 124 -23.92 7.74 15.80
CA LYS A 124 -24.71 7.85 17.05
C LYS A 124 -26.07 7.14 16.99
N GLY A 125 -26.59 6.90 15.78
CA GLY A 125 -27.81 6.11 15.58
C GLY A 125 -27.55 4.59 15.57
N VAL A 126 -26.30 4.18 15.34
CA VAL A 126 -25.86 2.78 15.42
C VAL A 126 -25.50 2.43 16.85
N ASP A 127 -24.72 3.30 17.48
CA ASP A 127 -24.24 3.15 18.84
C ASP A 127 -24.40 4.50 19.56
N PRO A 128 -25.22 4.60 20.61
CA PRO A 128 -25.41 5.84 21.37
C PRO A 128 -24.11 6.41 21.93
N SER A 129 -23.09 5.57 22.20
CA SER A 129 -21.78 6.04 22.67
C SER A 129 -20.95 6.71 21.57
N GLY A 130 -21.22 6.37 20.31
CA GLY A 130 -20.52 6.89 19.14
C GLY A 130 -19.11 6.32 18.94
N GLU A 131 -18.74 5.28 19.70
CA GLU A 131 -17.44 4.61 19.64
C GLU A 131 -17.37 3.58 18.51
N ILE A 132 -18.52 3.20 17.95
CA ILE A 132 -18.64 2.21 16.88
C ILE A 132 -19.19 2.87 15.62
N VAL A 133 -18.57 2.58 14.48
CA VAL A 133 -19.08 2.97 13.16
C VAL A 133 -19.25 1.76 12.26
N ILE A 134 -20.34 1.75 11.49
CA ILE A 134 -20.60 0.71 10.48
C ILE A 134 -20.48 1.36 9.10
N LEU A 135 -19.57 0.84 8.28
CA LEU A 135 -19.45 1.23 6.87
C LEU A 135 -20.44 0.43 6.02
N ALA A 136 -21.05 1.09 5.04
CA ALA A 136 -21.99 0.45 4.11
C ALA A 136 -21.34 -0.63 3.22
N ARG A 137 -20.01 -0.60 3.06
CA ARG A 137 -19.21 -1.59 2.34
C ARG A 137 -17.74 -1.47 2.74
N THR A 138 -16.96 -2.51 2.49
CA THR A 138 -15.49 -2.46 2.62
C THR A 138 -14.90 -1.42 1.67
N CYS A 139 -14.10 -0.50 2.20
CA CYS A 139 -13.38 0.53 1.46
C CYS A 139 -12.09 0.92 2.21
N PRO A 140 -11.13 1.59 1.57
CA PRO A 140 -9.98 2.18 2.27
C PRO A 140 -10.47 3.33 3.17
N TRP A 141 -10.58 3.08 4.48
CA TRP A 141 -11.23 4.01 5.41
C TRP A 141 -10.27 4.75 6.35
N LYS A 142 -9.10 4.17 6.64
CA LYS A 142 -8.22 4.62 7.74
C LYS A 142 -7.78 6.08 7.60
N SER A 143 -7.19 6.46 6.48
CA SER A 143 -6.72 7.84 6.28
C SER A 143 -7.88 8.85 6.29
N HIS A 144 -8.99 8.52 5.62
CA HIS A 144 -10.18 9.37 5.61
C HIS A 144 -10.78 9.56 6.99
N LEU A 145 -10.74 8.53 7.84
CA LEU A 145 -11.24 8.62 9.21
C LEU A 145 -10.52 9.74 9.97
N TYR A 146 -9.18 9.69 10.00
CA TYR A 146 -8.38 10.69 10.72
C TYR A 146 -8.57 12.10 10.17
N GLU A 147 -8.58 12.27 8.84
CA GLU A 147 -8.83 13.57 8.21
C GLU A 147 -10.23 14.12 8.52
N LEU A 148 -11.24 13.24 8.55
CA LEU A 148 -12.63 13.63 8.81
C LEU A 148 -12.90 13.89 10.30
N GLU A 149 -12.21 13.20 11.21
CA GLU A 149 -12.26 13.50 12.65
C GLU A 149 -11.79 14.94 12.91
N GLU A 150 -10.70 15.35 12.27
CA GLU A 150 -10.19 16.73 12.34
C GLU A 150 -11.15 17.73 11.66
N GLU A 151 -11.58 17.46 10.42
CA GLU A 151 -12.49 18.34 9.65
C GLU A 151 -13.82 18.59 10.39
N LEU A 152 -14.40 17.54 10.97
CA LEU A 152 -15.71 17.58 11.62
C LEU A 152 -15.62 17.87 13.13
N LYS A 153 -14.42 18.06 13.68
CA LYS A 153 -14.16 18.27 15.11
C LYS A 153 -14.82 17.19 15.97
N ILE A 154 -14.65 15.94 15.57
CA ILE A 154 -15.12 14.78 16.31
C ILE A 154 -14.00 14.37 17.27
N ASP A 155 -14.31 14.31 18.57
CA ASP A 155 -13.39 13.71 19.53
C ASP A 155 -13.20 12.22 19.21
N SER A 156 -11.93 11.77 19.19
CA SER A 156 -11.48 10.42 18.79
C SER A 156 -11.87 9.31 19.78
N THR A 157 -13.16 9.22 20.04
CA THR A 157 -13.82 8.18 20.85
C THR A 157 -14.03 6.88 20.06
N LEU A 158 -13.84 6.92 18.74
CA LEU A 158 -13.96 5.76 17.86
C LEU A 158 -12.96 4.67 18.22
N LYS A 159 -13.48 3.47 18.46
CA LYS A 159 -12.72 2.27 18.80
C LYS A 159 -12.81 1.22 17.72
N TYR A 160 -13.96 1.09 17.06
CA TYR A 160 -14.20 0.00 16.13
C TYR A 160 -14.90 0.47 14.84
N VAL A 161 -14.43 -0.08 13.73
CA VAL A 161 -15.04 0.02 12.41
C VAL A 161 -15.53 -1.35 12.00
N LEU A 162 -16.81 -1.46 11.68
CA LEU A 162 -17.46 -2.67 11.22
C LEU A 162 -17.87 -2.54 9.76
N PHE A 163 -17.78 -3.63 9.02
CA PHE A 163 -18.35 -3.73 7.69
C PHE A 163 -18.69 -5.19 7.37
N GLN A 164 -19.71 -5.38 6.55
CA GLN A 164 -20.09 -6.71 6.09
C GLN A 164 -19.35 -7.03 4.79
N ASP A 165 -18.74 -8.21 4.70
CA ASP A 165 -18.21 -8.71 3.43
C ASP A 165 -19.38 -8.95 2.48
N GLN A 166 -19.33 -8.29 1.31
CA GLN A 166 -20.39 -8.39 0.32
C GLN A 166 -20.58 -9.82 -0.22
N ARG A 167 -19.51 -10.63 -0.22
CA ARG A 167 -19.47 -11.98 -0.78
C ARG A 167 -19.91 -13.04 0.22
N SER A 168 -19.29 -13.07 1.41
CA SER A 168 -19.59 -14.11 2.41
C SER A 168 -20.74 -13.75 3.34
N LYS A 169 -21.12 -12.46 3.40
CA LYS A 169 -22.07 -11.89 4.38
C LYS A 169 -21.60 -11.95 5.83
N ASP A 170 -20.34 -12.31 6.07
CA ASP A 170 -19.72 -12.23 7.38
C ASP A 170 -19.41 -10.79 7.77
N TRP A 171 -19.27 -10.55 9.07
CA TRP A 171 -18.88 -9.26 9.61
C TRP A 171 -17.40 -9.23 9.93
N ASP A 172 -16.73 -8.20 9.41
CA ASP A 172 -15.36 -7.87 9.78
C ASP A 172 -15.37 -6.71 10.77
N VAL A 173 -14.53 -6.83 11.81
CA VAL A 173 -14.27 -5.80 12.82
C VAL A 173 -12.80 -5.39 12.71
N GLN A 174 -12.55 -4.09 12.70
CA GLN A 174 -11.20 -3.53 12.81
C GLN A 174 -11.14 -2.50 13.93
N ALA A 175 -10.09 -2.56 14.75
CA ALA A 175 -9.83 -1.58 15.78
C ALA A 175 -9.21 -0.31 15.18
N VAL A 176 -9.61 0.84 15.71
CA VAL A 176 -9.05 2.15 15.35
C VAL A 176 -7.81 2.40 16.21
N ALA A 177 -6.68 2.72 15.57
CA ALA A 177 -5.45 3.09 16.27
C ALA A 177 -5.57 4.51 16.85
N ILE A 178 -4.92 4.78 17.99
CA ILE A 178 -4.96 6.10 18.67
C ILE A 178 -4.48 7.21 17.75
N ALA A 179 -3.47 6.89 16.94
CA ALA A 179 -2.88 7.76 15.95
C ALA A 179 -2.43 6.90 14.75
N PRO A 180 -2.16 7.50 13.58
CA PRO A 180 -1.69 6.80 12.37
C PRO A 180 -0.45 5.91 12.59
N SER A 181 0.28 6.11 13.70
CA SER A 181 1.54 5.45 14.04
C SER A 181 1.60 4.85 15.46
N VAL A 182 0.50 4.85 16.23
CA VAL A 182 0.50 4.38 17.64
C VAL A 182 -0.72 3.50 17.93
N PHE A 183 -0.49 2.25 18.36
CA PHE A 183 -1.53 1.29 18.74
C PHE A 183 -1.90 1.43 20.23
N LYS A 184 -3.16 1.13 20.58
CA LYS A 184 -3.65 1.01 21.98
C LYS A 184 -3.14 -0.27 22.63
#